data_AF-A0A962WAI5-F1
#
_entry.id   AF-A0A962WAI5-F1
#
_cell.length_a   1.000
_cell.length_b   1.000
_cell.length_c   1.000
_cell.angle_alpha   90.00
_cell.angle_beta   90.00
_cell.angle_gamma   90.00
#
_symmetry.space_group_name_H-M   'P 1'
#
loop_
_entity.id
_entity.type
_entity.pdbx_description
1 polymer ?
#
loop_
_entity_poly.entity_id
_entity_poly.type
_entity_poly.pdbx_seq_one_letter_code
_entity_poly.pdbx_strand_id
1 'polypeptide(L)'
;TVGKCHGNGDATLLEDEPEAADIKEQGLGWRNPKGTGNAGDTVSSGIEGAWTKHPTQWDYEYFELLLNHEWALTKSPAGAWQWEPIDIKEEDRPLDAHDPSVRRNPIMTDADMAMIKDPAYRKISENFHQNPEYFDEVFAKAWFKLTHRDLGPKSRYLGADVPSEDFTWQDPIPQGNVDLSADDIAILKA
;
A
#
# COMPACT_ATOMS: atom_id res chain seq x y z
N THR A 1 -7.56 -5.95 -3.14
CA THR A 1 -6.48 -5.45 -2.24
C THR A 1 -5.94 -4.08 -2.69
N VAL A 2 -6.09 -2.96 -2.00
CA VAL A 2 -7.28 -2.09 -1.99
C VAL A 2 -6.96 -0.81 -2.78
N GLY A 3 -7.95 -0.22 -3.46
CA GLY A 3 -7.84 1.09 -4.12
C GLY A 3 -7.45 1.06 -5.61
N LYS A 4 -7.03 2.22 -6.12
CA LYS A 4 -6.63 2.47 -7.51
C LYS A 4 -5.53 3.53 -7.59
N CYS A 5 -4.85 3.61 -8.74
CA CYS A 5 -4.03 4.76 -9.12
C CYS A 5 -4.87 5.86 -9.80
N HIS A 6 -4.33 7.08 -9.85
CA HIS A 6 -4.97 8.25 -10.46
C HIS A 6 -4.04 8.96 -11.45
N GLY A 7 -4.47 9.03 -12.69
CA GLY A 7 -3.75 9.47 -13.88
C GLY A 7 -4.67 9.75 -15.07
N ASN A 8 -5.95 10.05 -14.82
CA ASN A 8 -6.92 10.36 -15.85
C ASN A 8 -6.84 11.83 -16.30
N GLY A 9 -5.70 12.22 -16.90
CA GLY A 9 -5.47 13.60 -17.32
C GLY A 9 -4.01 13.85 -17.71
N ASP A 10 -3.54 15.09 -17.58
CA ASP A 10 -2.15 15.46 -17.85
C ASP A 10 -1.48 15.91 -16.55
N ALA A 11 -0.51 15.13 -16.08
CA ALA A 11 0.21 15.41 -14.83
C ALA A 11 1.00 16.73 -14.88
N THR A 12 1.35 17.23 -16.08
CA THR A 12 2.10 18.49 -16.25
C THR A 12 1.23 19.73 -16.00
N LEU A 13 -0.08 19.57 -15.87
CA LEU A 13 -1.03 20.64 -15.61
C LEU A 13 -1.39 20.80 -14.13
N LEU A 14 -0.93 19.91 -13.26
CA LEU A 14 -1.13 20.07 -11.83
C LEU A 14 -0.42 21.35 -11.36
N GLU A 15 -1.14 22.15 -10.59
CA GLU A 15 -0.55 23.33 -9.92
C GLU A 15 0.45 22.88 -8.84
N ASP A 16 1.13 23.85 -8.25
CA ASP A 16 2.26 23.62 -7.34
C ASP A 16 1.90 22.74 -6.13
N GLU A 17 2.91 22.07 -5.59
CA GLU A 17 2.82 21.29 -4.35
C GLU A 17 2.47 22.18 -3.14
N PRO A 18 2.05 21.59 -1.99
CA PRO A 18 1.51 22.37 -0.86
C PRO A 18 2.38 23.52 -0.36
N GLU A 19 3.71 23.40 -0.39
CA GLU A 19 4.63 24.43 0.11
C GLU A 19 4.89 25.58 -0.89
N ALA A 20 4.55 25.39 -2.17
CA ALA A 20 4.67 26.39 -3.23
C ALA A 20 3.30 26.90 -3.72
N ALA A 21 2.21 26.25 -3.32
CA ALA A 21 0.86 26.64 -3.65
C ALA A 21 0.49 28.03 -3.09
N ASP A 22 -0.46 28.69 -3.77
CA ASP A 22 -0.99 29.98 -3.31
C ASP A 22 -1.68 29.85 -1.95
N ILE A 23 -1.58 30.89 -1.12
CA ILE A 23 -2.18 30.92 0.23
C ILE A 23 -3.68 30.59 0.24
N LYS A 24 -4.41 30.85 -0.86
CA LYS A 24 -5.83 30.51 -0.99
C LYS A 24 -6.11 29.00 -0.94
N GLU A 25 -5.12 28.16 -1.22
CA GLU A 25 -5.22 26.68 -1.16
C GLU A 25 -5.12 26.15 0.28
N GLN A 26 -4.81 27.02 1.25
CA GLN A 26 -4.89 26.72 2.69
C GLN A 26 -4.11 25.45 3.12
N GLY A 27 -2.91 25.28 2.57
CA GLY A 27 -2.03 24.15 2.88
C GLY A 27 -2.28 22.89 2.04
N LEU A 28 -3.15 22.97 1.03
CA LEU A 28 -3.26 21.97 -0.03
C LEU A 28 -2.42 22.38 -1.24
N GLY A 29 -2.12 21.42 -2.12
CA GLY A 29 -1.40 21.63 -3.38
C GLY A 29 -1.80 20.58 -4.41
N TRP A 30 -1.09 20.54 -5.54
CA TRP A 30 -1.40 19.69 -6.70
C TRP A 30 -2.84 19.88 -7.21
N ARG A 31 -3.34 21.11 -7.15
CA ARG A 31 -4.67 21.43 -7.66
C ARG A 31 -4.73 21.12 -9.15
N ASN A 32 -5.67 20.29 -9.56
CA ASN A 32 -5.92 20.01 -10.97
C ASN A 32 -6.88 21.08 -11.56
N PRO A 33 -6.44 21.92 -12.51
CA PRO A 33 -7.30 22.95 -13.11
C PRO A 33 -8.25 22.41 -14.18
N LYS A 34 -8.19 21.12 -14.53
CA LYS A 34 -9.03 20.49 -15.56
C LYS A 34 -10.28 19.83 -14.98
N GLY A 35 -11.38 19.93 -15.72
CA GLY A 35 -12.65 19.29 -15.36
C GLY A 35 -13.15 19.76 -13.99
N THR A 36 -13.53 18.82 -13.13
CA THR A 36 -13.85 19.11 -11.72
C THR A 36 -12.61 19.17 -10.82
N GLY A 37 -11.44 18.74 -11.33
CA GLY A 37 -10.18 18.67 -10.61
C GLY A 37 -10.12 17.58 -9.53
N ASN A 38 -11.11 16.70 -9.47
CA ASN A 38 -11.27 15.63 -8.49
C ASN A 38 -12.11 14.48 -9.06
N ALA A 39 -12.33 13.42 -8.27
CA ALA A 39 -13.09 12.25 -8.67
C ALA A 39 -12.58 11.68 -10.01
N GLY A 40 -13.42 11.63 -11.05
CA GLY A 40 -13.06 11.13 -12.37
C GLY A 40 -11.88 11.86 -13.02
N ASP A 41 -11.64 13.12 -12.66
CA ASP A 41 -10.54 13.94 -13.19
C ASP A 41 -9.30 13.93 -12.28
N THR A 42 -9.24 13.06 -11.28
CA THR A 42 -8.09 13.02 -10.35
C THR A 42 -6.82 12.57 -11.06
N VAL A 43 -5.72 13.30 -10.84
CA VAL A 43 -4.36 12.93 -11.24
C VAL A 43 -3.47 13.02 -10.01
N SER A 44 -2.69 11.97 -9.75
CA SER A 44 -1.73 11.91 -8.65
C SER A 44 -0.42 11.29 -9.12
N SER A 45 -0.35 9.97 -9.27
CA SER A 45 0.87 9.30 -9.76
C SER A 45 1.03 9.36 -11.28
N GLY A 46 -0.05 9.65 -12.01
CA GLY A 46 -0.09 9.55 -13.47
C GLY A 46 -0.38 8.14 -13.99
N ILE A 47 -0.30 7.11 -13.16
CA ILE A 47 -0.80 5.76 -13.47
C ILE A 47 -2.32 5.77 -13.25
N GLU A 48 -3.08 5.05 -14.07
CA GLU A 48 -4.55 5.07 -14.00
C GLU A 48 -5.13 3.67 -14.06
N GLY A 49 -5.90 3.31 -13.03
CA GLY A 49 -6.61 2.03 -12.97
C GLY A 49 -6.54 1.39 -11.59
N ALA A 50 -7.44 0.42 -11.37
CA ALA A 50 -7.44 -0.40 -10.16
C ALA A 50 -6.67 -1.70 -10.37
N TRP A 51 -6.16 -2.31 -9.31
CA TRP A 51 -5.49 -3.61 -9.39
C TRP A 51 -6.47 -4.79 -9.43
N THR A 52 -7.65 -4.63 -8.81
CA THR A 52 -8.62 -5.72 -8.61
C THR A 52 -10.00 -5.37 -9.16
N LYS A 53 -10.86 -6.38 -9.32
CA LYS A 53 -12.26 -6.23 -9.76
C LYS A 53 -13.12 -5.57 -8.68
N HIS A 54 -12.80 -5.82 -7.41
CA HIS A 54 -13.45 -5.20 -6.26
C HIS A 54 -12.47 -4.31 -5.47
N PRO A 55 -12.21 -3.06 -5.93
CA PRO A 55 -11.15 -2.21 -5.35
C PRO A 55 -11.41 -1.76 -3.91
N THR A 56 -12.60 -2.01 -3.36
CA THR A 56 -13.01 -1.60 -2.01
C THR A 56 -13.07 -2.76 -1.02
N GLN A 57 -12.67 -3.97 -1.43
CA GLN A 57 -12.75 -5.17 -0.60
C GLN A 57 -11.35 -5.69 -0.28
N TRP A 58 -11.19 -6.20 0.95
CA TRP A 58 -10.08 -7.09 1.27
C TRP A 58 -10.40 -8.45 0.66
N ASP A 59 -9.56 -8.84 -0.29
CA ASP A 59 -9.69 -10.05 -1.07
C ASP A 59 -8.30 -10.47 -1.57
N TYR A 60 -8.28 -11.58 -2.32
CA TYR A 60 -7.08 -12.20 -2.86
C TYR A 60 -6.97 -12.04 -4.38
N GLU A 61 -7.78 -11.15 -4.96
CA GLU A 61 -7.88 -10.93 -6.40
C GLU A 61 -6.59 -10.37 -6.99
N TYR A 62 -5.80 -9.62 -6.22
CA TYR A 62 -4.52 -9.08 -6.67
C TYR A 62 -3.61 -10.19 -7.21
N PHE A 63 -3.39 -11.25 -6.42
CA PHE A 63 -2.52 -12.36 -6.82
C PHE A 63 -3.14 -13.23 -7.92
N GLU A 64 -4.45 -13.46 -7.86
CA GLU A 64 -5.19 -14.17 -8.91
C GLU A 64 -4.99 -13.48 -10.27
N LEU A 65 -5.28 -12.18 -10.37
CA LEU A 65 -5.13 -11.43 -11.61
C LEU A 65 -3.67 -11.38 -12.05
N LEU A 66 -2.76 -11.05 -11.13
CA LEU A 66 -1.33 -10.91 -11.43
C LEU A 66 -0.71 -12.20 -11.99
N LEU A 67 -1.01 -13.36 -11.40
CA LEU A 67 -0.41 -14.64 -11.77
C LEU A 67 -1.06 -15.29 -13.00
N ASN A 68 -2.37 -15.09 -13.20
CA ASN A 68 -3.15 -15.84 -14.19
C ASN A 68 -3.43 -15.08 -15.49
N HIS A 69 -2.88 -13.87 -15.66
CA HIS A 69 -2.96 -13.10 -16.90
C HIS A 69 -1.59 -12.87 -17.54
N GLU A 70 -1.59 -12.76 -18.86
CA GLU A 70 -0.47 -12.18 -19.61
C GLU A 70 -0.64 -10.66 -19.67
N TRP A 71 0.47 -9.93 -19.50
CA TRP A 71 0.46 -8.48 -19.34
C TRP A 71 1.21 -7.80 -20.48
N ALA A 72 0.59 -6.77 -21.08
CA ALA A 72 1.21 -5.90 -22.08
C ALA A 72 1.59 -4.56 -21.46
N LEU A 73 2.77 -4.05 -21.83
CA LEU A 73 3.20 -2.71 -21.48
C LEU A 73 2.40 -1.69 -22.29
N THR A 74 1.82 -0.70 -21.63
CA THR A 74 0.99 0.36 -22.22
C THR A 74 1.21 1.70 -21.54
N LYS A 75 0.55 2.74 -22.05
CA LYS A 75 0.55 4.08 -21.48
C LYS A 75 -0.79 4.41 -20.85
N SER A 76 -0.76 4.97 -19.65
CA SER A 76 -1.94 5.58 -19.00
C SER A 76 -2.44 6.79 -19.82
N PRO A 77 -3.64 7.32 -19.53
CA PRO A 77 -4.11 8.57 -20.12
C PRO A 77 -3.14 9.75 -19.90
N ALA A 78 -2.41 9.77 -18.77
CA ALA A 78 -1.35 10.74 -18.48
C ALA A 78 0.03 10.40 -19.06
N GLY A 79 0.15 9.33 -19.87
CA GLY A 79 1.40 8.95 -20.51
C GLY A 79 2.42 8.24 -19.59
N ALA A 80 2.01 7.81 -18.40
CA ALA A 80 2.84 6.98 -17.54
C ALA A 80 2.90 5.54 -18.08
N TRP A 81 4.03 4.84 -17.88
CA TRP A 81 4.11 3.42 -18.20
C TRP A 81 3.34 2.60 -17.16
N GLN A 82 2.48 1.69 -17.62
CA GLN A 82 1.75 0.72 -16.81
C GLN A 82 1.52 -0.56 -17.61
N TRP A 83 0.99 -1.58 -16.96
CA TRP A 83 0.68 -2.87 -17.59
C TRP A 83 -0.82 -3.13 -17.55
N GLU A 84 -1.35 -3.67 -18.64
CA GLU A 84 -2.74 -4.11 -18.74
C GLU A 84 -2.80 -5.56 -19.23
N PRO A 85 -3.84 -6.33 -18.87
CA PRO A 85 -3.99 -7.69 -19.35
C PRO A 85 -4.15 -7.70 -20.88
N ILE A 86 -3.47 -8.63 -21.55
CA ILE A 86 -3.60 -8.82 -23.01
C ILE A 86 -5.03 -9.22 -23.38
N ASP A 87 -5.63 -10.09 -22.58
CA ASP A 87 -7.03 -10.51 -22.67
C ASP A 87 -7.62 -10.61 -21.27
N ILE A 88 -8.86 -10.15 -21.10
CA ILE A 88 -9.61 -10.26 -19.85
C ILE A 88 -11.11 -10.21 -20.16
N LYS A 89 -11.87 -11.04 -19.45
CA LYS A 89 -13.33 -11.05 -19.57
C LYS A 89 -13.94 -9.77 -19.02
N GLU A 90 -15.03 -9.35 -19.64
CA GLU A 90 -15.74 -8.13 -19.25
C GLU A 90 -16.23 -8.19 -17.79
N GLU A 91 -16.70 -9.35 -17.35
CA GLU A 91 -17.14 -9.54 -15.97
C GLU A 91 -16.03 -9.41 -14.93
N ASP A 92 -14.76 -9.59 -15.33
CA ASP A 92 -13.59 -9.56 -14.44
C ASP A 92 -12.91 -8.18 -14.41
N ARG A 93 -13.39 -7.26 -15.26
CA ARG A 93 -12.99 -5.85 -15.22
C ARG A 93 -13.66 -5.11 -14.06
N PRO A 94 -12.94 -4.31 -13.27
CA PRO A 94 -13.56 -3.40 -12.30
C PRO A 94 -14.51 -2.41 -12.97
N LEU A 95 -15.51 -1.97 -12.22
CA LEU A 95 -16.30 -0.80 -12.58
C LEU A 95 -15.44 0.47 -12.46
N ASP A 96 -15.76 1.46 -13.27
CA ASP A 96 -15.22 2.81 -13.10
C ASP A 96 -15.63 3.35 -11.72
N ALA A 97 -14.71 4.07 -11.07
CA ALA A 97 -14.88 4.55 -9.70
C ALA A 97 -16.01 5.60 -9.56
N HIS A 98 -16.39 6.25 -10.67
CA HIS A 98 -17.37 7.34 -10.68
C HIS A 98 -18.51 7.13 -11.69
N ASP A 99 -18.37 6.17 -12.61
CA ASP A 99 -19.44 5.79 -13.55
C ASP A 99 -19.71 4.27 -13.54
N PRO A 100 -20.74 3.78 -12.84
CA PRO A 100 -21.03 2.35 -12.75
C PRO A 100 -21.51 1.73 -14.07
N SER A 101 -21.74 2.53 -15.13
CA SER A 101 -22.05 2.02 -16.46
C SER A 101 -20.81 1.63 -17.28
N VAL A 102 -19.61 2.01 -16.80
CA VAL A 102 -18.34 1.79 -17.47
C VAL A 102 -17.51 0.76 -16.71
N ARG A 103 -16.85 -0.13 -17.45
CA ARG A 103 -15.81 -1.03 -16.93
C ARG A 103 -14.45 -0.63 -17.46
N ARG A 104 -13.41 -0.81 -16.64
CA ARG A 104 -12.02 -0.47 -16.95
C ARG A 104 -11.15 -1.71 -16.84
N ASN A 105 -10.07 -1.79 -17.61
CA ASN A 105 -9.08 -2.83 -17.37
C ASN A 105 -8.45 -2.67 -15.98
N PRO A 106 -8.14 -3.77 -15.28
CA PRO A 106 -7.22 -3.69 -14.17
C PRO A 106 -5.80 -3.37 -14.68
N ILE A 107 -4.97 -2.82 -13.81
CA ILE A 107 -3.59 -2.45 -14.14
C ILE A 107 -2.61 -3.08 -13.18
N MET A 108 -1.36 -3.17 -13.63
CA MET A 108 -0.19 -3.48 -12.79
C MET A 108 0.91 -2.46 -13.06
N THR A 109 1.72 -2.18 -12.05
CA THR A 109 2.93 -1.35 -12.16
C THR A 109 4.16 -2.22 -12.42
N ASP A 110 5.30 -1.60 -12.75
CA ASP A 110 6.57 -2.34 -12.82
C ASP A 110 6.93 -3.04 -11.50
N ALA A 111 6.56 -2.43 -10.36
CA ALA A 111 6.77 -3.03 -9.04
C ALA A 111 5.89 -4.28 -8.84
N ASP A 112 4.65 -4.25 -9.32
CA ASP A 112 3.77 -5.42 -9.30
C ASP A 112 4.31 -6.52 -10.21
N MET A 113 4.76 -6.17 -11.41
CA MET A 113 5.36 -7.14 -12.33
C MET A 113 6.61 -7.79 -11.74
N ALA A 114 7.41 -7.06 -10.96
CA ALA A 114 8.57 -7.62 -10.27
C ALA A 114 8.19 -8.80 -9.35
N MET A 115 6.97 -8.80 -8.78
CA MET A 115 6.47 -9.85 -7.89
C MET A 115 6.26 -11.21 -8.59
N ILE A 116 6.22 -11.23 -9.93
CA ILE A 116 6.12 -12.47 -10.74
C ILE A 116 7.29 -12.70 -11.72
N LYS A 117 8.12 -11.68 -11.95
CA LYS A 117 9.32 -11.78 -12.80
C LYS A 117 10.55 -12.21 -12.02
N ASP A 118 10.71 -11.76 -10.77
CA ASP A 118 11.78 -12.24 -9.91
C ASP A 118 11.43 -13.65 -9.37
N PRO A 119 12.31 -14.66 -9.48
CA PRO A 119 12.01 -16.02 -9.04
C PRO A 119 11.72 -16.15 -7.54
N ALA A 120 12.38 -15.36 -6.69
CA ALA A 120 12.18 -15.42 -5.25
C ALA A 120 10.84 -14.77 -4.86
N TYR A 121 10.51 -13.61 -5.43
CA TYR A 121 9.21 -12.99 -5.22
C TYR A 121 8.09 -13.84 -5.82
N ARG A 122 8.27 -14.40 -7.02
CA ARG A 122 7.26 -15.28 -7.63
C ARG A 122 6.88 -16.44 -6.72
N LYS A 123 7.87 -17.11 -6.11
CA LYS A 123 7.61 -18.20 -5.16
C LYS A 123 6.78 -17.74 -3.96
N ILE A 124 7.03 -16.53 -3.46
CA ILE A 124 6.27 -15.94 -2.35
C ILE A 124 4.85 -15.57 -2.81
N SER A 125 4.70 -14.94 -3.98
CA SER A 125 3.42 -14.57 -4.58
C SER A 125 2.53 -15.80 -4.84
N GLU A 126 3.09 -16.86 -5.42
CA GLU A 126 2.39 -18.14 -5.63
C GLU A 126 1.95 -18.76 -4.30
N ASN A 127 2.80 -18.70 -3.26
CA ASN A 127 2.45 -19.20 -1.94
C ASN A 127 1.33 -18.38 -1.28
N PHE A 128 1.34 -17.06 -1.39
CA PHE A 128 0.25 -16.21 -0.89
C PHE A 128 -1.05 -16.45 -1.65
N HIS A 129 -0.98 -16.65 -2.96
CA HIS A 129 -2.14 -17.00 -3.78
C HIS A 129 -2.77 -18.34 -3.35
N GLN A 130 -1.94 -19.35 -3.10
CA GLN A 130 -2.39 -20.68 -2.70
C GLN A 130 -2.80 -20.78 -1.22
N ASN A 131 -2.35 -19.86 -0.37
CA ASN A 131 -2.58 -19.88 1.07
C ASN A 131 -3.06 -18.50 1.57
N PRO A 132 -4.34 -18.15 1.34
CA PRO A 132 -4.88 -16.83 1.66
C PRO A 132 -4.79 -16.46 3.15
N GLU A 133 -5.06 -17.41 4.06
CA GLU A 133 -4.96 -17.19 5.51
C GLU A 133 -3.52 -16.87 5.95
N TYR A 134 -2.54 -17.48 5.29
CA TYR A 134 -1.12 -17.18 5.55
C TYR A 134 -0.75 -15.79 5.04
N PHE A 135 -1.30 -15.37 3.90
CA PHE A 135 -1.14 -14.00 3.41
C PHE A 135 -1.72 -12.98 4.40
N ASP A 136 -2.93 -13.21 4.91
CA ASP A 136 -3.57 -12.34 5.91
C ASP A 136 -2.68 -12.16 7.15
N GLU A 137 -2.19 -13.28 7.71
CA GLU A 137 -1.33 -13.25 8.89
C GLU A 137 -0.03 -12.47 8.64
N VAL A 138 0.65 -12.76 7.52
CA VAL A 138 1.94 -12.14 7.19
C VAL A 138 1.75 -10.67 6.84
N PHE A 139 0.72 -10.31 6.08
CA PHE A 139 0.41 -8.94 5.74
C PHE A 139 0.07 -8.12 7.00
N ALA A 140 -0.76 -8.65 7.91
CA ALA A 140 -1.08 -7.99 9.17
C ALA A 140 0.17 -7.74 10.03
N LYS A 141 1.04 -8.75 10.18
CA LYS A 141 2.31 -8.60 10.92
C LYS A 141 3.27 -7.61 10.26
N ALA A 142 3.36 -7.63 8.93
CA ALA A 142 4.20 -6.72 8.17
C ALA A 142 3.69 -5.27 8.26
N TRP A 143 2.37 -5.06 8.17
CA TRP A 143 1.73 -3.76 8.32
C TRP A 143 1.90 -3.20 9.74
N PHE A 144 1.72 -4.05 10.76
CA PHE A 144 1.97 -3.67 12.15
C PHE A 144 3.43 -3.24 12.33
N LYS A 145 4.40 -4.03 11.84
CA LYS A 145 5.82 -3.63 11.86
C LYS A 145 6.06 -2.32 11.12
N LEU A 146 5.53 -2.14 9.91
CA LEU A 146 5.72 -0.93 9.10
C LEU A 146 5.35 0.34 9.88
N THR A 147 4.23 0.29 10.60
CA THR A 147 3.62 1.42 11.30
C THR A 147 4.09 1.61 12.74
N HIS A 148 4.94 0.71 13.25
CA HIS A 148 5.40 0.76 14.65
C HIS A 148 6.93 0.62 14.80
N ARG A 149 7.67 0.31 13.73
CA ARG A 149 9.13 0.07 13.75
C ARG A 149 9.96 1.26 14.21
N ASP A 150 9.41 2.47 14.20
CA ASP A 150 10.04 3.71 14.63
C ASP A 150 9.56 4.20 16.00
N LEU A 151 8.69 3.45 16.68
CA LEU A 151 8.22 3.76 18.03
C LEU A 151 9.22 3.34 19.11
N GLY A 152 10.24 2.53 18.78
CA GLY A 152 11.21 2.03 19.74
C GLY A 152 10.62 0.94 20.66
N PRO A 153 11.01 0.89 21.95
CA PRO A 153 10.62 -0.21 22.83
C PRO A 153 9.11 -0.21 23.11
N LYS A 154 8.56 -1.40 23.34
CA LYS A 154 7.13 -1.63 23.61
C LYS A 154 6.58 -0.82 24.79
N SER A 155 7.42 -0.40 25.73
CA SER A 155 7.05 0.50 26.84
C SER A 155 6.53 1.87 26.38
N ARG A 156 6.76 2.28 25.13
CA ARG A 156 6.20 3.51 24.54
C ARG A 156 4.82 3.33 23.92
N TYR A 157 4.33 2.10 23.81
CA TYR A 157 3.06 1.80 23.15
C TYR A 157 1.93 2.07 24.16
N LEU A 158 0.85 2.70 23.70
CA LEU A 158 -0.26 3.13 24.54
C LEU A 158 -1.58 2.69 23.90
N GLY A 159 -2.58 2.38 24.73
CA GLY A 159 -3.93 2.01 24.29
C GLY A 159 -4.27 0.53 24.48
N ALA A 160 -5.54 0.19 24.24
CA ALA A 160 -6.07 -1.16 24.48
C ALA A 160 -5.66 -2.18 23.42
N ASP A 161 -5.28 -1.71 22.21
CA ASP A 161 -4.97 -2.57 21.07
C ASP A 161 -3.47 -2.93 20.97
N VAL A 162 -2.67 -2.59 22.00
CA VAL A 162 -1.26 -2.99 22.04
C VAL A 162 -1.20 -4.53 22.15
N PRO A 163 -0.61 -5.24 21.18
CA PRO A 163 -0.57 -6.69 21.21
C PRO A 163 0.24 -7.20 22.40
N SER A 164 -0.19 -8.33 22.96
CA SER A 164 0.52 -9.00 24.05
C SER A 164 1.85 -9.61 23.57
N GLU A 165 1.93 -10.04 22.31
CA GLU A 165 3.13 -10.58 21.68
C GLU A 165 4.27 -9.56 21.64
N ASP A 166 5.48 -10.02 21.94
CA ASP A 166 6.71 -9.25 21.72
C ASP A 166 7.33 -9.67 20.39
N PHE A 167 7.64 -8.70 19.55
CA PHE A 167 8.26 -8.97 18.26
C PHE A 167 9.76 -8.71 18.29
N THR A 168 10.54 -9.56 17.61
CA THR A 168 12.01 -9.46 17.60
C THR A 168 12.53 -8.11 17.10
N TRP A 169 11.82 -7.46 16.17
CA TRP A 169 12.19 -6.15 15.63
C TRP A 169 11.92 -4.98 16.58
N GLN A 170 11.29 -5.23 17.74
CA GLN A 170 11.11 -4.24 18.80
C GLN A 170 12.29 -4.24 19.80
N ASP A 171 13.27 -5.12 19.61
CA ASP A 171 14.39 -5.34 20.53
C ASP A 171 13.92 -5.52 21.99
N PRO A 172 13.07 -6.53 22.27
CA PRO A 172 12.43 -6.69 23.57
C PRO A 172 13.46 -6.90 24.68
N ILE A 173 13.25 -6.20 25.79
CA ILE A 173 14.11 -6.28 26.98
C ILE A 173 13.37 -7.11 28.04
N PRO A 174 13.95 -8.22 28.52
CA PRO A 174 13.36 -9.00 29.60
C PRO A 174 13.17 -8.14 30.86
N GLN A 175 12.13 -8.44 31.63
CA GLN A 175 11.95 -7.78 32.91
C GLN A 175 13.14 -8.09 33.84
N GLY A 176 13.84 -7.04 34.28
CA GLY A 176 14.94 -7.16 35.23
C GLY A 176 14.45 -7.35 36.68
N ASN A 177 15.39 -7.58 37.60
CA ASN A 177 15.09 -7.62 39.02
C ASN A 177 14.69 -6.22 39.53
N VAL A 178 13.49 -6.11 40.09
CA VAL A 178 12.94 -4.84 40.59
C VAL A 178 13.33 -4.53 42.04
N ASP A 179 13.98 -5.47 42.73
CA ASP A 179 14.27 -5.39 44.17
C ASP A 179 15.74 -4.97 44.47
N LEU A 180 16.33 -4.10 43.65
CA LEU A 180 17.66 -3.54 43.95
C LEU A 180 17.56 -2.45 45.02
N SER A 181 18.12 -2.70 46.20
CA SER A 181 18.19 -1.72 47.28
C SER A 181 19.35 -0.73 47.09
N ALA A 182 19.31 0.38 47.84
CA ALA A 182 20.42 1.33 47.88
C ALA A 182 21.72 0.68 48.40
N ASP A 183 21.61 -0.28 49.31
CA ASP A 183 22.75 -1.02 49.86
C ASP A 183 23.36 -1.95 48.81
N ASP A 184 22.53 -2.64 48.00
CA ASP A 184 23.01 -3.47 46.89
C ASP A 184 23.82 -2.63 45.88
N ILE A 185 23.31 -1.43 45.56
CA ILE A 185 24.02 -0.49 44.67
C ILE A 185 25.35 -0.04 45.27
N ALA A 186 25.39 0.22 46.58
CA ALA A 186 26.62 0.62 47.27
C ALA A 186 27.66 -0.51 47.27
N ILE A 187 27.24 -1.76 47.52
CA ILE A 187 28.10 -2.94 47.50
C ILE A 187 28.66 -3.18 46.08
N LEU A 188 27.85 -3.06 45.03
CA LEU A 188 28.28 -3.29 43.64
C LEU A 188 29.28 -2.24 43.11
N LYS A 189 29.34 -1.05 43.72
CA LYS A 189 30.29 0.02 43.34
C LYS A 189 31.67 -0.12 43.99
N ALA A 190 31.75 -0.80 45.14
CA ALA A 190 32.97 -0.94 45.94
C ALA A 190 33.92 -2.00 45.35
#